data_AF-A0A8T6YDD9-F1
#
_entry.id   AF-A0A8T6YDD9-F1
#
_cell.length_a   1.000
_cell.length_b   1.000
_cell.length_c   1.000
_cell.angle_alpha   90.00
_cell.angle_beta   90.00
_cell.angle_gamma   90.00
#
_symmetry.space_group_name_H-M   'P 1'
#
loop_
_entity.id
_entity.type
_entity.pdbx_description
1 polymer ?
#
loop_
_entity_poly.entity_id
_entity_poly.type
_entity_poly.pdbx_seq_one_letter_code
_entity_poly.pdbx_strand_id
1 'polypeptide(L)'
;MIFPQDYKSVGVTRTDPTQRVGCPIYFSTEYLISELPGGYSIYRVKSEGEGLLKKLVSLELIAQGNKVKKFQEKLDAHDRTRLIESAIPLCKGTVNTVIFEGMDRHITFVHEPSLHEVMEIEIIDISPPEPPWLASAIDRLVKSGILGEMNVRFGKKLIDLRQFEGGKMVFPCYASELKGKYLDTDTDIEDNSELVGCDITKQIFELRFPHLTYRHINMCPLKAELYMPTKPFITRCCQSKKSGMVNINGIDGAVVHWGASEYDIVDAIRMLVKVLKGNNLKTFIQK
;
A
#
# COMPACT_ATOMS: atom_id res chain seq x y z
N MET A 1 18.71 5.42 -3.41
CA MET A 1 17.58 6.05 -4.11
C MET A 1 17.58 7.54 -3.82
N ILE A 2 17.45 8.39 -4.84
CA ILE A 2 17.12 9.82 -4.69
C ILE A 2 15.77 10.03 -5.33
N PHE A 3 14.79 10.46 -4.54
CA PHE A 3 13.44 10.76 -4.99
C PHE A 3 12.93 11.99 -4.23
N PRO A 4 12.81 13.16 -4.89
CA PRO A 4 12.31 14.39 -4.27
C PRO A 4 11.02 14.17 -3.47
N GLN A 5 10.90 14.81 -2.31
CA GLN A 5 9.74 14.65 -1.43
C GLN A 5 8.46 15.25 -2.05
N ASP A 6 8.60 16.40 -2.71
CA ASP A 6 7.54 17.11 -3.45
C ASP A 6 8.14 17.57 -4.79
N TYR A 7 7.38 17.50 -5.89
CA TYR A 7 7.82 18.00 -7.20
C TYR A 7 8.14 19.50 -7.20
N LYS A 8 7.62 20.28 -6.23
CA LYS A 8 7.93 21.72 -6.06
C LYS A 8 9.39 21.99 -5.73
N SER A 9 10.14 20.97 -5.29
CA SER A 9 11.59 21.10 -5.10
C SER A 9 12.40 20.81 -6.36
N VAL A 10 11.74 20.48 -7.47
CA VAL A 10 12.37 20.16 -8.76
C VAL A 10 12.14 21.30 -9.74
N GLY A 11 13.21 22.02 -10.07
CA GLY A 11 13.22 23.00 -11.14
C GLY A 11 13.50 22.36 -12.51
N VAL A 12 13.08 23.01 -13.58
CA VAL A 12 13.42 22.63 -14.96
C VAL A 12 14.03 23.82 -15.69
N THR A 13 15.11 23.60 -16.42
CA THR A 13 15.77 24.61 -17.25
C THR A 13 16.02 24.09 -18.66
N ARG A 14 15.94 24.98 -19.66
CA ARG A 14 16.24 24.68 -21.08
C ARG A 14 17.50 25.39 -21.58
N THR A 15 18.26 25.94 -20.64
CA THR A 15 19.58 26.56 -20.86
C THR A 15 20.60 25.86 -19.98
N ASP A 16 21.88 25.97 -20.34
CA ASP A 16 22.98 25.38 -19.58
C ASP A 16 22.91 25.84 -18.10
N PRO A 17 22.69 24.90 -17.16
CA PRO A 17 22.50 25.24 -15.76
C PRO A 17 23.80 25.76 -15.11
N THR A 18 24.97 25.40 -15.63
CA THR A 18 26.27 25.80 -15.05
C THR A 18 26.52 27.31 -15.20
N GLN A 19 25.99 27.92 -16.26
CA GLN A 19 26.05 29.36 -16.51
C GLN A 19 25.12 30.17 -15.58
N ARG A 20 24.25 29.49 -14.82
CA ARG A 20 23.31 30.13 -13.89
C ARG A 20 23.84 30.24 -12.46
N VAL A 21 25.05 29.74 -12.18
CA VAL A 21 25.67 29.91 -10.86
C VAL A 21 25.82 31.40 -10.55
N GLY A 22 25.37 31.81 -9.36
CA GLY A 22 25.28 33.21 -8.94
C GLY A 22 23.94 33.88 -9.29
N CYS A 23 23.11 33.29 -10.15
CA CYS A 23 21.79 33.83 -10.49
C CYS A 23 20.72 33.45 -9.45
N PRO A 24 19.57 34.15 -9.46
CA PRO A 24 18.41 33.78 -8.65
C PRO A 24 17.82 32.42 -9.03
N ILE A 25 17.39 31.66 -8.02
CA ILE A 25 16.63 30.40 -8.11
C ILE A 25 15.52 30.37 -7.06
N TYR A 26 14.42 29.66 -7.31
CA TYR A 26 13.33 29.56 -6.35
C TYR A 26 13.79 28.94 -5.03
N PHE A 27 13.28 29.47 -3.92
CA PHE A 27 13.70 29.09 -2.57
C PHE A 27 13.52 27.61 -2.22
N SER A 28 12.59 26.92 -2.89
CA SER A 28 12.28 25.50 -2.71
C SER A 28 13.10 24.56 -3.58
N THR A 29 13.85 25.07 -4.57
CA THR A 29 14.55 24.22 -5.53
C THR A 29 15.74 23.50 -4.88
N GLU A 30 15.61 22.19 -4.71
CA GLU A 30 16.65 21.28 -4.23
C GLU A 30 17.29 20.49 -5.38
N TYR A 31 16.56 20.33 -6.49
CA TYR A 31 17.00 19.61 -7.67
C TYR A 31 16.68 20.40 -8.93
N LEU A 32 17.54 20.28 -9.94
CA LEU A 32 17.36 20.93 -11.23
C LEU A 32 17.50 19.92 -12.36
N ILE A 33 16.48 19.84 -13.20
CA ILE A 33 16.49 19.06 -14.45
C ILE A 33 16.84 20.02 -15.59
N SER A 34 17.92 19.72 -16.30
CA SER A 34 18.29 20.38 -17.54
C SER A 34 17.77 19.58 -18.73
N GLU A 35 16.93 20.19 -19.55
CA GLU A 35 16.39 19.62 -20.79
C GLU A 35 17.05 20.34 -21.98
N LEU A 36 18.09 19.73 -22.54
CA LEU A 36 18.85 20.27 -23.67
C LEU A 36 18.73 19.36 -24.89
N PRO A 37 19.07 19.81 -26.12
CA PRO A 37 19.05 18.96 -27.31
C PRO A 37 19.89 17.68 -27.18
N GLY A 38 20.95 17.70 -26.38
CA GLY A 38 21.80 16.54 -26.08
C GLY A 38 21.22 15.55 -25.06
N GLY A 39 20.03 15.82 -24.51
CA GLY A 39 19.35 14.97 -23.53
C GLY A 39 19.19 15.63 -22.17
N TYR A 40 18.83 14.80 -21.19
CA TYR A 40 18.56 15.25 -19.83
C TYR A 40 19.80 15.17 -18.94
N SER A 41 19.92 16.13 -18.02
CA SER A 41 20.86 16.10 -16.90
C SER A 41 20.16 16.52 -15.62
N ILE A 42 20.50 15.90 -14.50
CA ILE A 42 19.86 16.11 -13.20
C ILE A 42 20.94 16.54 -12.22
N TYR A 43 20.67 17.62 -11.48
CA TYR A 43 21.60 18.20 -10.52
C TYR A 43 20.94 18.33 -9.15
N ARG A 44 21.74 18.15 -8.09
CA ARG A 44 21.42 18.68 -6.76
C ARG A 44 21.82 20.15 -6.70
N VAL A 45 20.95 20.97 -6.14
CA VAL A 45 21.11 22.41 -6.02
C VAL A 45 21.57 22.76 -4.61
N LYS A 46 22.58 23.63 -4.51
CA LYS A 46 22.88 24.38 -3.28
C LYS A 46 22.57 25.85 -3.52
N SER A 47 21.76 26.44 -2.65
CA SER A 47 21.42 27.86 -2.71
C SER A 47 21.59 28.56 -1.35
N GLU A 48 21.80 29.87 -1.36
CA GLU A 48 22.00 30.69 -0.16
C GLU A 48 21.11 31.94 -0.18
N GLY A 49 20.83 32.50 1.01
CA GLY A 49 19.99 33.67 1.21
C GLY A 49 18.57 33.35 1.67
N GLU A 50 17.78 34.41 1.85
CA GLU A 50 16.41 34.38 2.38
C GLU A 50 15.40 34.90 1.34
N GLY A 51 14.11 34.67 1.60
CA GLY A 51 13.02 35.09 0.72
C GLY A 51 12.70 34.07 -0.39
N LEU A 52 11.90 34.52 -1.37
CA LEU A 52 11.35 33.65 -2.43
C LEU A 52 12.38 33.28 -3.51
N LEU A 53 13.43 34.08 -3.65
CA LEU A 53 14.52 33.87 -4.59
C LEU A 53 15.83 33.84 -3.83
N LYS A 54 16.52 32.71 -3.92
CA LYS A 54 17.85 32.49 -3.35
C LYS A 54 18.91 32.58 -4.44
N LYS A 55 20.16 32.79 -4.04
CA LYS A 55 21.30 32.74 -4.97
C LYS A 55 21.72 31.29 -5.18
N LEU A 56 21.82 30.86 -6.43
CA LEU A 56 22.38 29.54 -6.77
C LEU A 56 23.89 29.53 -6.50
N VAL A 57 24.35 28.70 -5.58
CA VAL A 57 25.76 28.62 -5.16
C VAL A 57 26.52 27.56 -5.95
N SER A 58 25.93 26.37 -6.08
CA SER A 58 26.58 25.27 -6.80
C SER A 58 25.56 24.25 -7.31
N LEU A 59 26.01 23.46 -8.28
CA LEU A 59 25.29 22.34 -8.86
C LEU A 59 26.15 21.08 -8.77
N GLU A 60 25.60 20.01 -8.22
CA GLU A 60 26.24 18.70 -8.17
C GLU A 60 25.51 17.77 -9.15
N LEU A 61 26.23 17.23 -10.14
CA LEU A 61 25.63 16.36 -11.15
C LEU A 61 25.26 14.99 -10.54
N ILE A 62 24.01 14.57 -10.69
CA ILE A 62 23.49 13.27 -10.25
C ILE A 62 23.51 12.26 -11.40
N ALA A 63 22.94 12.63 -12.54
CA ALA A 63 22.83 11.76 -13.71
C ALA A 63 22.72 12.58 -14.99
N GLN A 64 23.19 12.04 -16.12
CA GLN A 64 23.12 12.70 -17.42
C GLN A 64 23.08 11.70 -18.58
N GLY A 65 22.61 12.19 -19.73
CA GLY A 65 22.71 11.49 -21.01
C GLY A 65 21.99 10.14 -20.99
N ASN A 66 22.68 9.09 -21.44
CA ASN A 66 22.15 7.72 -21.52
C ASN A 66 21.81 7.08 -20.16
N LYS A 67 22.15 7.73 -19.04
CA LYS A 67 21.75 7.29 -17.70
C LYS A 67 20.34 7.74 -17.32
N VAL A 68 19.77 8.69 -18.06
CA VAL A 68 18.49 9.31 -17.77
C VAL A 68 17.48 8.98 -18.87
N LYS A 69 16.29 8.55 -18.48
CA LYS A 69 15.18 8.29 -19.39
C LYS A 69 13.93 9.04 -18.94
N LYS A 70 13.17 9.61 -19.88
CA LYS A 70 11.84 10.16 -19.59
C LYS A 70 10.79 9.07 -19.73
N PHE A 71 9.91 8.95 -18.73
CA PHE A 71 8.75 8.06 -18.79
C PHE A 71 7.77 8.57 -19.84
N GLN A 72 7.22 7.68 -20.67
CA GLN A 72 6.42 8.08 -21.83
C GLN A 72 5.01 8.56 -21.43
N GLU A 73 4.39 7.84 -20.50
CA GLU A 73 3.06 8.17 -20.01
C GLU A 73 3.13 9.22 -18.89
N LYS A 74 2.03 9.92 -18.70
CA LYS A 74 1.90 10.82 -17.56
C LYS A 74 1.44 10.03 -16.35
N LEU A 75 2.09 10.26 -15.22
CA LEU A 75 1.77 9.64 -13.93
C LEU A 75 1.59 10.73 -12.88
N ASP A 76 0.69 10.49 -11.92
CA ASP A 76 0.51 11.39 -10.79
C ASP A 76 1.83 11.48 -9.99
N ALA A 77 2.35 12.70 -9.84
CA ALA A 77 3.58 12.97 -9.12
C ALA A 77 3.48 12.65 -7.61
N HIS A 78 2.25 12.58 -7.08
CA HIS A 78 1.96 12.21 -5.70
C HIS A 78 1.92 10.68 -5.48
N ASP A 79 1.80 9.87 -6.54
CA ASP A 79 1.79 8.41 -6.43
C ASP A 79 3.21 7.83 -6.38
N ARG A 80 3.86 8.06 -5.23
CA ARG A 80 5.27 7.73 -5.01
C ARG A 80 5.57 6.25 -5.22
N THR A 81 4.72 5.36 -4.71
CA THR A 81 4.89 3.92 -4.90
C THR A 81 4.88 3.57 -6.39
N ARG A 82 3.89 4.07 -7.14
CA ARG A 82 3.77 3.78 -8.57
C ARG A 82 4.93 4.34 -9.38
N LEU A 83 5.44 5.53 -9.03
CA LEU A 83 6.62 6.10 -9.67
C LEU A 83 7.87 5.23 -9.46
N ILE A 84 8.09 4.74 -8.23
CA ILE A 84 9.19 3.83 -7.91
C ILE A 84 9.04 2.53 -8.71
N GLU A 85 7.88 1.87 -8.63
CA GLU A 85 7.61 0.60 -9.32
C GLU A 85 7.73 0.73 -10.85
N SER A 86 7.34 1.87 -11.42
CA SER A 86 7.48 2.17 -12.85
C SER A 86 8.93 2.44 -13.26
N ALA A 87 9.76 2.98 -12.36
CA ALA A 87 11.17 3.27 -12.61
C ALA A 87 12.04 2.01 -12.60
N ILE A 88 11.80 1.08 -11.67
CA ILE A 88 12.60 -0.16 -11.49
C ILE A 88 12.85 -0.93 -12.80
N PRO A 89 11.83 -1.30 -13.60
CA PRO A 89 12.06 -2.08 -14.82
C PRO A 89 12.81 -1.30 -15.90
N LEU A 90 12.80 0.03 -15.84
CA LEU A 90 13.49 0.91 -16.79
C LEU A 90 14.95 1.18 -16.39
N CYS A 91 15.27 1.10 -15.10
CA CYS A 91 16.62 1.24 -14.58
C CYS A 91 17.43 -0.05 -14.75
N LYS A 92 17.69 -0.42 -16.01
CA LYS A 92 18.52 -1.55 -16.40
C LYS A 92 19.66 -1.10 -17.32
N GLY A 93 20.80 -1.78 -17.27
CA GLY A 93 21.98 -1.42 -18.04
C GLY A 93 22.57 -0.08 -17.58
N THR A 94 22.66 0.89 -18.49
CA THR A 94 23.21 2.22 -18.19
C THR A 94 22.20 3.16 -17.54
N VAL A 95 20.90 2.91 -17.70
CA VAL A 95 19.84 3.77 -17.15
C VAL A 95 19.74 3.54 -15.66
N ASN A 96 19.89 4.61 -14.87
CA ASN A 96 19.71 4.59 -13.42
C ASN A 96 18.75 5.68 -12.94
N THR A 97 18.20 6.50 -13.84
CA THR A 97 17.29 7.59 -13.48
C THR A 97 16.12 7.71 -14.44
N VAL A 98 14.92 7.87 -13.91
CA VAL A 98 13.70 8.07 -14.69
C VAL A 98 13.04 9.39 -14.32
N ILE A 99 12.76 10.23 -15.33
CA ILE A 99 12.01 11.48 -15.20
C ILE A 99 10.53 11.20 -15.47
N PHE A 100 9.65 11.74 -14.63
CA PHE A 100 8.20 11.60 -14.73
C PHE A 100 7.55 12.97 -14.89
N GLU A 101 6.48 13.04 -15.67
CA GLU A 101 5.68 14.24 -15.89
C GLU A 101 4.22 14.00 -15.49
N GLY A 102 3.69 14.88 -14.65
CA GLY A 102 2.31 14.88 -14.21
C GLY A 102 1.31 15.36 -15.26
N MET A 103 0.03 15.11 -15.02
CA MET A 103 -1.06 15.63 -15.85
C MET A 103 -1.01 17.16 -15.95
N ASP A 104 -0.72 17.79 -14.82
CA ASP A 104 -0.52 19.23 -14.62
C ASP A 104 0.86 19.76 -15.08
N ARG A 105 1.67 18.92 -15.73
CA ARG A 105 3.02 19.21 -16.26
C ARG A 105 4.10 19.39 -15.21
N HIS A 106 3.83 19.17 -13.92
CA HIS A 106 4.90 19.13 -12.94
C HIS A 106 5.82 17.93 -13.20
N ILE A 107 7.11 18.10 -12.97
CA ILE A 107 8.12 17.10 -13.28
C ILE A 107 8.81 16.67 -11.98
N THR A 108 9.05 15.37 -11.85
CA THR A 108 9.89 14.80 -10.80
C THR A 108 10.78 13.71 -11.40
N PHE A 109 11.62 13.08 -10.59
CA PHE A 109 12.47 11.98 -11.03
C PHE A 109 12.68 10.97 -9.91
N VAL A 110 13.03 9.74 -10.31
CA VAL A 110 13.51 8.70 -9.40
C VAL A 110 14.87 8.22 -9.89
N HIS A 111 15.89 8.41 -9.06
CA HIS A 111 17.25 7.94 -9.30
C HIS A 111 17.56 6.74 -8.41
N GLU A 112 18.14 5.70 -8.99
CA GLU A 112 18.43 4.41 -8.33
C GLU A 112 17.21 3.89 -7.55
N PRO A 113 16.10 3.59 -8.25
CA PRO A 113 14.85 3.22 -7.62
C PRO A 113 15.01 1.92 -6.82
N SER A 114 14.38 1.88 -5.64
CA SER A 114 14.41 0.73 -4.74
C SER A 114 13.08 0.60 -3.97
N LEU A 115 12.64 -0.64 -3.76
CA LEU A 115 11.47 -0.93 -2.91
C LEU A 115 11.80 -0.96 -1.42
N HIS A 116 13.07 -0.77 -1.02
CA HIS A 116 13.48 -0.83 0.38
C HIS A 116 12.71 0.16 1.28
N GLU A 117 12.35 1.34 0.74
CA GLU A 117 11.59 2.36 1.47
C GLU A 117 10.06 2.22 1.30
N VAL A 118 9.61 1.26 0.49
CA VAL A 118 8.19 1.00 0.26
C VAL A 118 7.72 -0.07 1.23
N MET A 119 6.78 0.32 2.10
CA MET A 119 6.21 -0.57 3.09
C MET A 119 5.21 -1.52 2.42
N GLU A 120 5.36 -2.82 2.68
CA GLU A 120 4.39 -3.80 2.22
C GLU A 120 3.39 -4.14 3.32
N ILE A 121 2.11 -3.99 3.00
CA ILE A 121 0.98 -4.33 3.88
C ILE A 121 0.27 -5.56 3.32
N GLU A 122 0.06 -6.56 4.17
CA GLU A 122 -0.71 -7.75 3.82
C GLU A 122 -2.22 -7.48 3.94
N ILE A 123 -2.96 -7.66 2.85
CA ILE A 123 -4.41 -7.72 2.88
C ILE A 123 -4.80 -9.15 3.20
N ILE A 124 -5.38 -9.35 4.37
CA ILE A 124 -5.87 -10.66 4.79
C ILE A 124 -7.39 -10.67 4.69
N ASP A 125 -7.89 -11.44 3.72
CA ASP A 125 -9.30 -11.47 3.36
C ASP A 125 -9.77 -12.90 3.14
N ILE A 126 -11.08 -13.09 3.10
CA ILE A 126 -11.73 -14.40 2.95
C ILE A 126 -12.34 -14.49 1.56
N SER A 127 -12.14 -15.63 0.90
CA SER A 127 -12.80 -15.97 -0.37
C SER A 127 -13.45 -17.35 -0.24
N PRO A 128 -14.60 -17.62 -0.89
CA PRO A 128 -15.57 -16.70 -1.52
C PRO A 128 -16.31 -15.78 -0.52
N PRO A 129 -17.07 -14.75 -0.97
CA PRO A 129 -17.43 -14.43 -2.37
C PRO A 129 -16.28 -13.86 -3.20
N GLU A 130 -16.41 -13.97 -4.52
CA GLU A 130 -15.50 -13.36 -5.50
C GLU A 130 -16.12 -12.06 -6.07
N PRO A 131 -15.37 -10.94 -6.12
CA PRO A 131 -14.04 -10.77 -5.56
C PRO A 131 -14.07 -10.62 -4.01
N PRO A 132 -12.99 -10.98 -3.29
CA PRO A 132 -12.88 -10.74 -1.86
C PRO A 132 -12.94 -9.24 -1.61
N TRP A 133 -13.88 -8.83 -0.76
CA TRP A 133 -14.32 -7.45 -0.71
C TRP A 133 -13.22 -6.48 -0.26
N LEU A 134 -12.40 -6.83 0.74
CA LEU A 134 -11.34 -5.94 1.25
C LEU A 134 -10.25 -5.79 0.19
N ALA A 135 -9.83 -6.92 -0.39
CA ALA A 135 -8.83 -6.92 -1.45
C ALA A 135 -9.30 -6.09 -2.65
N SER A 136 -10.56 -6.25 -3.06
CA SER A 136 -11.15 -5.48 -4.15
C SER A 136 -11.25 -3.99 -3.82
N ALA A 137 -11.65 -3.63 -2.60
CA ALA A 137 -11.73 -2.23 -2.17
C ALA A 137 -10.35 -1.56 -2.14
N ILE A 138 -9.33 -2.22 -1.59
CA ILE A 138 -7.97 -1.69 -1.57
C ILE A 138 -7.40 -1.58 -2.99
N ASP A 139 -7.66 -2.54 -3.88
CA ASP A 139 -7.24 -2.43 -5.30
C ASP A 139 -7.82 -1.18 -5.97
N ARG A 140 -9.09 -0.82 -5.70
CA ARG A 140 -9.70 0.41 -6.22
C ARG A 140 -9.05 1.66 -5.65
N LEU A 141 -8.72 1.65 -4.35
CA LEU A 141 -8.03 2.77 -3.70
C LEU A 141 -6.58 2.95 -4.19
N VAL A 142 -5.87 1.86 -4.46
CA VAL A 142 -4.57 1.93 -5.11
C VAL A 142 -4.70 2.52 -6.51
N LYS A 143 -5.68 2.04 -7.30
CA LYS A 143 -5.93 2.55 -8.66
C LYS A 143 -6.35 4.03 -8.70
N SER A 144 -7.02 4.53 -7.66
CA SER A 144 -7.41 5.94 -7.58
C SER A 144 -6.25 6.87 -7.20
N GLY A 145 -5.12 6.33 -6.73
CA GLY A 145 -3.96 7.11 -6.30
C GLY A 145 -4.06 7.68 -4.87
N ILE A 146 -5.19 7.49 -4.17
CA ILE A 146 -5.40 8.09 -2.83
C ILE A 146 -4.41 7.60 -1.76
N LEU A 147 -3.80 6.43 -1.98
CA LEU A 147 -2.79 5.83 -1.10
C LEU A 147 -1.34 6.13 -1.55
N GLY A 148 -1.17 6.83 -2.67
CA GLY A 148 0.10 6.99 -3.38
C GLY A 148 1.19 7.70 -2.57
N GLU A 149 0.81 8.64 -1.71
CA GLU A 149 1.76 9.39 -0.86
C GLU A 149 2.28 8.60 0.35
N MET A 150 1.67 7.45 0.66
CA MET A 150 1.98 6.72 1.89
C MET A 150 3.27 5.89 1.78
N ASN A 151 3.84 5.73 0.57
CA ASN A 151 4.90 4.78 0.23
C ASN A 151 4.54 3.34 0.66
N VAL A 152 3.33 2.91 0.33
CA VAL A 152 2.84 1.56 0.63
C VAL A 152 2.57 0.78 -0.64
N ARG A 153 2.71 -0.55 -0.55
CA ARG A 153 2.24 -1.54 -1.52
C ARG A 153 1.51 -2.66 -0.79
N PHE A 154 0.70 -3.41 -1.52
CA PHE A 154 -0.16 -4.43 -0.92
C PHE A 154 0.11 -5.82 -1.47
N GLY A 155 0.27 -6.79 -0.55
CA GLY A 155 0.29 -8.22 -0.86
C GLY A 155 -1.03 -8.86 -0.42
N LYS A 156 -1.57 -9.82 -1.18
CA LYS A 156 -2.83 -10.49 -0.82
C LYS A 156 -2.54 -11.84 -0.16
N LYS A 157 -3.18 -12.09 0.98
CA LYS A 157 -3.26 -13.38 1.65
C LYS A 157 -4.73 -13.75 1.78
N LEU A 158 -5.23 -14.55 0.85
CA LEU A 158 -6.64 -14.97 0.82
C LEU A 158 -6.80 -16.31 1.53
N ILE A 159 -7.76 -16.38 2.44
CA ILE A 159 -8.21 -17.63 3.04
C ILE A 159 -9.30 -18.19 2.11
N ASP A 160 -8.95 -19.19 1.31
CA ASP A 160 -9.90 -19.83 0.41
C ASP A 160 -10.69 -20.91 1.15
N LEU A 161 -11.98 -20.67 1.38
CA LEU A 161 -12.86 -21.59 2.09
C LEU A 161 -13.27 -22.80 1.25
N ARG A 162 -13.01 -22.81 -0.06
CA ARG A 162 -13.27 -23.99 -0.92
C ARG A 162 -12.49 -25.22 -0.48
N GLN A 163 -11.36 -25.02 0.21
CA GLN A 163 -10.59 -26.10 0.82
C GLN A 163 -11.38 -26.90 1.88
N PHE A 164 -12.50 -26.36 2.35
CA PHE A 164 -13.39 -26.96 3.35
C PHE A 164 -14.72 -27.42 2.75
N GLU A 165 -14.89 -27.53 1.43
CA GLU A 165 -16.12 -28.08 0.85
C GLU A 165 -16.28 -29.59 1.12
N GLY A 166 -17.51 -30.05 1.36
CA GLY A 166 -17.73 -31.44 1.77
C GLY A 166 -19.17 -31.77 2.13
N GLY A 167 -19.42 -33.03 2.50
CA GLY A 167 -20.77 -33.54 2.74
C GLY A 167 -21.47 -32.96 3.97
N LYS A 168 -20.75 -32.81 5.09
CA LYS A 168 -21.30 -32.35 6.38
C LYS A 168 -20.82 -30.95 6.79
N MET A 169 -20.49 -30.12 5.81
CA MET A 169 -19.92 -28.80 6.04
C MET A 169 -21.03 -27.78 6.25
N VAL A 170 -20.83 -26.89 7.22
CA VAL A 170 -21.75 -25.80 7.53
C VAL A 170 -20.98 -24.48 7.45
N PHE A 171 -21.46 -23.58 6.59
CA PHE A 171 -20.89 -22.26 6.34
C PHE A 171 -21.77 -21.14 6.93
N PRO A 172 -21.24 -19.93 7.18
CA PRO A 172 -22.02 -18.87 7.80
C PRO A 172 -23.10 -18.27 6.91
N CYS A 173 -22.91 -18.29 5.58
CA CYS A 173 -23.75 -17.54 4.64
C CYS A 173 -23.77 -18.17 3.24
N TYR A 174 -24.97 -18.25 2.64
CA TYR A 174 -25.18 -18.71 1.26
C TYR A 174 -24.42 -17.88 0.22
N ALA A 175 -24.11 -16.61 0.50
CA ALA A 175 -23.34 -15.75 -0.42
C ALA A 175 -21.95 -16.29 -0.76
N SER A 176 -21.45 -17.28 -0.02
CA SER A 176 -20.22 -18.00 -0.37
C SER A 176 -20.40 -19.03 -1.49
N GLU A 177 -21.62 -19.50 -1.74
CA GLU A 177 -21.99 -20.52 -2.73
C GLU A 177 -21.18 -21.83 -2.63
N LEU A 178 -20.61 -22.10 -1.45
CA LEU A 178 -19.81 -23.29 -1.18
C LEU A 178 -20.68 -24.55 -1.05
N LYS A 179 -20.17 -25.68 -1.50
CA LYS A 179 -20.84 -26.97 -1.32
C LYS A 179 -20.93 -27.35 0.16
N GLY A 180 -22.09 -27.15 0.75
CA GLY A 180 -22.44 -27.46 2.13
C GLY A 180 -23.82 -26.91 2.51
N LYS A 181 -24.07 -26.84 3.81
CA LYS A 181 -25.24 -26.19 4.43
C LYS A 181 -24.86 -24.80 4.93
N TYR A 182 -25.85 -23.93 5.14
CA TYR A 182 -25.63 -22.54 5.53
C TYR A 182 -26.44 -22.11 6.74
N LEU A 183 -25.80 -21.38 7.65
CA LEU A 183 -26.44 -20.86 8.87
C LEU A 183 -27.44 -19.75 8.65
N ASP A 184 -27.51 -19.11 7.49
CA ASP A 184 -28.49 -18.07 7.19
C ASP A 184 -29.76 -18.60 6.53
N THR A 185 -29.68 -19.73 5.80
CA THR A 185 -30.81 -20.28 5.04
C THR A 185 -31.31 -21.62 5.54
N ASP A 186 -30.41 -22.53 5.95
CA ASP A 186 -30.80 -23.91 6.23
C ASP A 186 -31.28 -24.10 7.67
N THR A 187 -32.17 -25.07 7.83
CA THR A 187 -32.76 -25.47 9.13
C THR A 187 -32.56 -26.94 9.44
N ASP A 188 -32.18 -27.74 8.44
CA ASP A 188 -31.97 -29.18 8.49
C ASP A 188 -30.47 -29.51 8.55
N ILE A 189 -29.77 -28.97 9.55
CA ILE A 189 -28.35 -29.25 9.77
C ILE A 189 -28.17 -30.63 10.42
N GLU A 190 -27.21 -31.39 9.92
CA GLU A 190 -26.89 -32.72 10.44
C GLU A 190 -26.12 -32.66 11.77
N ASP A 191 -26.31 -33.68 12.62
CA ASP A 191 -25.47 -33.86 13.81
C ASP A 191 -24.05 -34.31 13.41
N ASN A 192 -23.07 -33.96 14.25
CA ASN A 192 -21.64 -34.15 14.01
C ASN A 192 -21.15 -33.46 12.72
N SER A 193 -21.69 -32.28 12.41
CA SER A 193 -21.27 -31.45 11.29
C SER A 193 -19.93 -30.74 11.54
N GLU A 194 -19.32 -30.25 10.47
CA GLU A 194 -18.14 -29.40 10.54
C GLU A 194 -18.52 -27.94 10.27
N LEU A 195 -18.38 -27.09 11.28
CA LEU A 195 -18.73 -25.69 11.22
C LEU A 195 -17.52 -24.85 10.81
N VAL A 196 -17.54 -24.26 9.62
CA VAL A 196 -16.54 -23.31 9.16
C VAL A 196 -17.01 -21.90 9.50
N GLY A 197 -16.23 -21.16 10.28
CA GLY A 197 -16.59 -19.78 10.59
C GLY A 197 -15.81 -19.16 11.73
N CYS A 198 -16.10 -17.90 12.04
CA CYS A 198 -15.50 -17.23 13.18
C CYS A 198 -16.30 -17.50 14.47
N ASP A 199 -15.88 -16.91 15.60
CA ASP A 199 -16.56 -17.08 16.89
C ASP A 199 -18.04 -16.62 16.86
N ILE A 200 -18.42 -15.71 15.97
CA ILE A 200 -19.84 -15.31 15.79
C ILE A 200 -20.63 -16.42 15.10
N THR A 201 -20.05 -17.05 14.08
CA THR A 201 -20.65 -18.22 13.41
C THR A 201 -20.90 -19.34 14.42
N LYS A 202 -19.92 -19.60 15.30
CA LYS A 202 -20.03 -20.56 16.40
C LYS A 202 -21.22 -20.25 17.32
N GLN A 203 -21.33 -19.01 17.79
CA GLN A 203 -22.43 -18.58 18.66
C GLN A 203 -23.79 -18.72 17.97
N ILE A 204 -23.90 -18.37 16.69
CA ILE A 204 -25.14 -18.52 15.93
C ILE A 204 -25.54 -20.00 15.83
N PHE A 205 -24.56 -20.89 15.56
CA PHE A 205 -24.82 -22.33 15.52
C PHE A 205 -25.37 -22.83 16.86
N GLU A 206 -24.69 -22.51 17.96
CA GLU A 206 -25.08 -22.95 19.32
C GLU A 206 -26.46 -22.44 19.74
N LEU A 207 -26.85 -21.24 19.29
CA LEU A 207 -28.17 -20.67 19.55
C LEU A 207 -29.28 -21.31 18.71
N ARG A 208 -29.02 -21.58 17.41
CA ARG A 208 -30.02 -22.14 16.50
C ARG A 208 -30.18 -23.65 16.67
N PHE A 209 -29.11 -24.35 17.02
CA PHE A 209 -29.03 -25.81 17.05
C PHE A 209 -28.43 -26.34 18.36
N PRO A 210 -29.04 -26.04 19.53
CA PRO A 210 -28.45 -26.34 20.85
C PRO A 210 -28.26 -27.84 21.15
N HIS A 211 -28.88 -28.71 20.35
CA HIS A 211 -28.84 -30.17 20.53
C HIS A 211 -27.85 -30.87 19.57
N LEU A 212 -27.27 -30.14 18.62
CA LEU A 212 -26.33 -30.70 17.66
C LEU A 212 -24.89 -30.56 18.15
N THR A 213 -24.11 -31.59 17.90
CA THR A 213 -22.66 -31.60 18.07
C THR A 213 -21.96 -31.21 16.78
N TYR A 214 -20.78 -30.59 16.89
CA TYR A 214 -20.04 -30.12 15.72
C TYR A 214 -18.54 -29.97 15.98
N ARG A 215 -17.74 -30.03 14.92
CA ARG A 215 -16.32 -29.65 14.92
C ARG A 215 -16.18 -28.23 14.37
N HIS A 216 -15.57 -27.32 15.14
CA HIS A 216 -15.35 -25.94 14.69
C HIS A 216 -14.02 -25.79 13.94
N ILE A 217 -14.08 -25.30 12.71
CA ILE A 217 -12.93 -24.83 11.94
C ILE A 217 -12.93 -23.30 12.00
N ASN A 218 -12.03 -22.73 12.79
CA ASN A 218 -12.01 -21.29 13.03
C ASN A 218 -11.28 -20.54 11.92
N MET A 219 -12.02 -19.81 11.09
CA MET A 219 -11.44 -18.98 10.04
C MET A 219 -11.13 -17.54 10.49
N CYS A 220 -11.24 -17.22 11.78
CA CYS A 220 -11.13 -15.85 12.26
C CYS A 220 -9.74 -15.25 11.97
N PRO A 221 -9.72 -14.11 11.26
CA PRO A 221 -8.51 -13.35 11.04
C PRO A 221 -7.63 -13.07 12.25
N LEU A 222 -8.27 -12.82 13.38
CA LEU A 222 -7.59 -12.31 14.56
C LEU A 222 -7.00 -13.41 15.44
N LYS A 223 -7.30 -14.68 15.17
CA LYS A 223 -6.76 -15.81 15.93
C LYS A 223 -5.52 -16.42 15.32
N ALA A 224 -5.25 -16.10 14.05
CA ALA A 224 -4.10 -16.57 13.31
C ALA A 224 -3.90 -18.11 13.32
N GLU A 225 -5.01 -18.86 13.36
CA GLU A 225 -4.99 -20.33 13.39
C GLU A 225 -4.79 -20.92 11.98
N LEU A 226 -5.53 -20.39 10.99
CA LEU A 226 -5.40 -20.81 9.58
C LEU A 226 -4.34 -20.02 8.81
N TYR A 227 -3.90 -18.89 9.35
CA TYR A 227 -2.89 -18.07 8.71
C TYR A 227 -2.13 -17.23 9.74
N MET A 228 -0.88 -16.90 9.46
CA MET A 228 -0.10 -15.96 10.26
C MET A 228 0.28 -14.75 9.39
N PRO A 229 -0.01 -13.51 9.81
CA PRO A 229 0.58 -12.35 9.15
C PRO A 229 2.11 -12.47 9.21
N THR A 230 2.81 -12.02 8.17
CA THR A 230 4.30 -11.99 8.15
C THR A 230 4.85 -10.58 8.00
N LYS A 231 3.95 -9.63 7.71
CA LYS A 231 4.19 -8.20 7.53
C LYS A 231 3.03 -7.47 8.18
N PRO A 232 3.12 -6.13 8.37
CA PRO A 232 1.97 -5.38 8.81
C PRO A 232 0.76 -5.67 7.94
N PHE A 233 -0.43 -5.76 8.53
CA PHE A 233 -1.58 -6.30 7.82
C PHE A 233 -2.85 -5.48 8.03
N ILE A 234 -3.81 -5.67 7.13
CA ILE A 234 -5.16 -5.18 7.26
C ILE A 234 -6.14 -6.33 7.01
N THR A 235 -7.16 -6.43 7.86
CA THR A 235 -8.21 -7.45 7.74
C THR A 235 -9.57 -6.90 8.19
N ARG A 236 -10.61 -7.73 8.12
CA ARG A 236 -11.96 -7.34 8.53
C ARG A 236 -12.51 -8.15 9.69
N CYS A 237 -13.39 -7.52 10.46
CA CYS A 237 -14.18 -8.17 11.50
C CYS A 237 -15.62 -7.65 11.52
N CYS A 238 -16.60 -8.52 11.74
CA CYS A 238 -18.00 -8.12 11.95
C CYS A 238 -18.26 -7.53 13.35
N GLN A 239 -17.32 -7.66 14.29
CA GLN A 239 -17.45 -7.07 15.62
C GLN A 239 -16.78 -5.69 15.61
N SER A 240 -17.58 -4.62 15.55
CA SER A 240 -17.09 -3.23 15.53
C SER A 240 -16.14 -2.88 16.69
N LYS A 241 -16.36 -3.49 17.87
CA LYS A 241 -15.46 -3.36 19.04
C LYS A 241 -14.04 -3.88 18.81
N LYS A 242 -13.83 -4.70 17.78
CA LYS A 242 -12.53 -5.24 17.37
C LYS A 242 -11.90 -4.44 16.23
N SER A 243 -12.55 -3.39 15.74
CA SER A 243 -11.98 -2.49 14.73
C SER A 243 -10.92 -1.57 15.34
N GLY A 244 -9.98 -1.13 14.51
CA GLY A 244 -8.85 -0.30 14.90
C GLY A 244 -7.52 -1.04 14.85
N MET A 245 -6.52 -0.51 15.54
CA MET A 245 -5.17 -1.07 15.58
C MET A 245 -5.13 -2.34 16.43
N VAL A 246 -4.45 -3.36 15.91
CA VAL A 246 -4.24 -4.64 16.60
C VAL A 246 -2.78 -5.06 16.49
N ASN A 247 -2.35 -5.95 17.38
CA ASN A 247 -1.07 -6.63 17.28
C ASN A 247 -1.31 -8.13 17.39
N ILE A 248 -0.91 -8.89 16.38
CA ILE A 248 -0.99 -10.35 16.36
C ILE A 248 0.43 -10.88 16.35
N ASN A 249 0.84 -11.55 17.44
CA ASN A 249 2.16 -12.15 17.58
C ASN A 249 3.33 -11.20 17.24
N GLY A 250 3.25 -9.96 17.72
CA GLY A 250 4.28 -8.94 17.49
C GLY A 250 4.13 -8.17 16.17
N ILE A 251 3.14 -8.50 15.35
CA ILE A 251 2.91 -7.85 14.05
C ILE A 251 1.74 -6.89 14.16
N ASP A 252 2.03 -5.60 13.92
CA ASP A 252 1.02 -4.55 13.91
C ASP A 252 0.09 -4.68 12.70
N GLY A 253 -1.19 -4.47 12.92
CA GLY A 253 -2.18 -4.47 11.85
C GLY A 253 -3.37 -3.57 12.17
N ALA A 254 -4.28 -3.50 11.21
CA ALA A 254 -5.53 -2.76 11.33
C ALA A 254 -6.73 -3.65 10.99
N VAL A 255 -7.81 -3.47 11.74
CA VAL A 255 -9.06 -4.20 11.53
C VAL A 255 -10.14 -3.20 11.17
N VAL A 256 -10.79 -3.40 10.03
CA VAL A 256 -11.97 -2.61 9.64
C VAL A 256 -13.24 -3.43 9.82
N HIS A 257 -14.36 -2.74 10.05
CA HIS A 257 -15.65 -3.40 10.19
C HIS A 257 -16.12 -4.00 8.85
N TRP A 258 -17.01 -5.00 8.87
CA TRP A 258 -17.64 -5.48 7.63
C TRP A 258 -18.46 -4.39 6.92
N GLY A 259 -19.12 -3.53 7.66
CA GLY A 259 -19.81 -2.35 7.11
C GLY A 259 -18.91 -1.14 6.82
N ALA A 260 -17.57 -1.30 6.86
CA ALA A 260 -16.66 -0.18 6.62
C ALA A 260 -16.80 0.37 5.20
N SER A 261 -16.74 1.69 5.06
CA SER A 261 -16.60 2.37 3.78
C SER A 261 -15.14 2.38 3.32
N GLU A 262 -14.91 2.79 2.08
CA GLU A 262 -13.55 3.03 1.58
C GLU A 262 -12.82 4.14 2.35
N TYR A 263 -13.54 5.12 2.91
CA TYR A 263 -12.96 6.13 3.80
C TYR A 263 -12.39 5.51 5.08
N ASP A 264 -13.13 4.59 5.70
CA ASP A 264 -12.68 3.87 6.89
C ASP A 264 -11.44 3.01 6.60
N ILE A 265 -11.35 2.42 5.40
CA ILE A 265 -10.17 1.66 4.96
C ILE A 265 -8.96 2.60 4.82
N VAL A 266 -9.13 3.76 4.18
CA VAL A 266 -8.05 4.75 4.03
C VAL A 266 -7.56 5.22 5.39
N ASP A 267 -8.46 5.52 6.32
CA ASP A 267 -8.08 5.96 7.67
C ASP A 267 -7.36 4.86 8.45
N ALA A 268 -7.82 3.61 8.36
CA ALA A 268 -7.15 2.47 8.97
C ALA A 268 -5.71 2.27 8.42
N ILE A 269 -5.53 2.35 7.09
CA ILE A 269 -4.21 2.24 6.46
C ILE A 269 -3.32 3.42 6.89
N ARG A 270 -3.86 4.65 6.89
CA ARG A 270 -3.13 5.86 7.31
C ARG A 270 -2.67 5.75 8.77
N MET A 271 -3.53 5.27 9.67
CA MET A 271 -3.19 5.03 11.06
C MET A 271 -2.08 3.98 11.20
N LEU A 272 -2.20 2.85 10.51
CA LEU A 272 -1.20 1.79 10.50
C LEU A 272 0.18 2.31 10.04
N VAL A 273 0.22 3.03 8.91
CA VAL A 273 1.44 3.64 8.37
C VAL A 273 2.07 4.61 9.37
N LYS A 274 1.26 5.43 10.05
CA LYS A 274 1.74 6.39 11.07
C LYS A 274 2.38 5.68 12.26
N VAL A 275 1.75 4.61 12.77
CA VAL A 275 2.30 3.81 13.87
C VAL A 275 3.62 3.18 13.48
N LEU A 276 3.69 2.55 12.31
CA LEU A 276 4.90 1.89 11.82
C LEU A 276 6.07 2.86 11.61
N LYS A 277 5.80 4.03 11.02
CA LYS A 277 6.82 5.10 10.88
C LYS A 277 7.28 5.60 12.25
N GLY A 278 6.36 5.81 13.19
CA GLY A 278 6.69 6.23 14.57
C GLY A 278 7.50 5.18 15.36
N ASN A 279 7.22 3.90 15.16
CA ASN A 279 7.97 2.80 15.78
C ASN A 279 9.39 2.70 15.21
N ASN A 280 9.56 2.85 13.89
CA ASN A 280 10.88 2.87 13.27
C ASN A 280 11.78 3.98 13.83
N LEU A 281 11.24 5.19 14.02
CA LEU A 281 11.96 6.31 14.63
C LEU A 281 12.48 6.01 16.05
N LYS A 282 11.74 5.23 16.86
CA LYS A 282 12.20 4.82 18.20
C LYS A 282 13.32 3.78 18.14
N THR A 283 13.27 2.85 17.19
CA THR A 283 14.29 1.82 17.01
C THR A 283 15.64 2.39 16.54
N PHE A 284 15.63 3.50 15.78
CA PHE A 284 16.85 4.20 15.36
C PHE A 284 17.50 5.05 16.46
N ILE A 285 16.77 5.45 17.49
CA ILE A 285 17.30 6.25 18.61
C ILE A 285 17.94 5.35 19.70
N GLN A 286 17.66 4.04 19.66
CA GLN A 286 18.18 3.06 20.63
C GLN A 286 19.38 2.23 20.12
N LYS A 287 19.93 2.57 18.96
CA LYS A 287 21.19 2.02 18.43
C LYS A 287 22.24 3.12 18.34
#